data_AF-A0A2A5WF59-F1
#
_entry.id   AF-A0A2A5WF59-F1
#
_cell.length_a   1.000
_cell.length_b   1.000
_cell.length_c   1.000
_cell.angle_alpha   90.00
_cell.angle_beta   90.00
_cell.angle_gamma   90.00
#
_symmetry.space_group_name_H-M   'P 1'
#
loop_
_entity.id
_entity.type
_entity.pdbx_description
1 polymer ?
#
loop_
_entity_poly.entity_id
_entity_poly.type
_entity_poly.pdbx_seq_one_letter_code
_entity_poly.pdbx_strand_id
1 'polypeptide(L)' 'MTKATKFPFDLDLSTLDTGSITNILNDIEQHMPLMESEKDKTQLLQVKEFFEEELKLVKRLH' A
#
# COMPACT_ATOMS: atom_id res chain seq x y z
N MET A 1 -7.23 13.63 -18.19
CA MET A 1 -6.07 12.71 -18.08
C MET A 1 -5.66 12.68 -16.61
N THR A 2 -6.14 11.68 -15.87
CA THR A 2 -5.68 11.40 -14.51
C THR A 2 -4.23 10.93 -14.64
N LYS A 3 -3.26 11.81 -14.37
CA LYS A 3 -1.90 11.37 -14.11
C LYS A 3 -1.99 10.47 -12.89
N ALA A 4 -2.07 9.15 -13.10
CA ALA A 4 -1.82 8.18 -12.06
C ALA A 4 -0.49 8.59 -11.44
N THR A 5 -0.55 9.16 -10.24
CA THR A 5 0.63 9.48 -9.46
C THR A 5 1.27 8.15 -9.16
N LYS A 6 2.21 7.74 -10.02
CA LYS A 6 3.09 6.61 -9.76
C LYS A 6 3.67 6.84 -8.38
N PHE A 7 3.36 5.90 -7.49
CA PHE A 7 3.94 5.83 -6.17
C PHE A 7 5.45 6.12 -6.28
N PRO A 8 6.02 7.05 -5.47
CA PRO A 8 7.32 7.66 -5.75
C PRO A 8 8.52 6.72 -5.52
N PHE A 9 8.24 5.47 -5.16
CA PHE A 9 9.24 4.45 -4.89
C PHE A 9 9.19 3.41 -6.02
N ASP A 10 10.33 3.18 -6.67
CA ASP A 10 10.53 2.03 -7.54
C ASP A 10 10.75 0.80 -6.65
N LEU A 11 9.65 0.26 -6.12
CA LEU A 11 9.66 -0.84 -5.17
C LEU A 11 9.32 -2.13 -5.91
N ASP A 12 10.32 -3.01 -6.04
CA ASP A 12 10.11 -4.33 -6.63
C ASP A 12 9.38 -5.24 -5.63
N LEU A 13 8.11 -5.51 -5.90
CA LEU A 13 7.26 -6.40 -5.10
C LEU A 13 7.15 -7.81 -5.68
N SER A 14 7.89 -8.13 -6.75
CA SER A 14 7.83 -9.44 -7.41
C SER A 14 8.23 -10.61 -6.49
N THR A 15 9.00 -10.32 -5.43
CA THR A 15 9.45 -11.29 -4.44
C THR A 15 8.58 -11.32 -3.17
N LEU A 16 7.60 -10.41 -3.05
CA LEU A 16 6.77 -10.28 -1.87
C LEU A 16 5.56 -11.21 -1.96
N ASP A 17 5.39 -12.08 -0.96
CA ASP A 17 4.25 -12.99 -0.90
C ASP A 17 2.97 -12.28 -0.44
N THR A 18 1.82 -12.91 -0.71
CA THR A 18 0.49 -12.41 -0.33
C THR A 18 0.37 -12.16 1.18
N GLY A 19 0.98 -13.01 2.01
CA GLY A 19 0.97 -12.87 3.47
C GLY A 19 1.71 -11.62 3.91
N SER A 20 2.89 -11.38 3.35
CA SER A 20 3.65 -10.16 3.60
C SER A 20 2.90 -8.88 3.19
N ILE A 21 2.25 -8.86 2.02
CA ILE A 21 1.41 -7.72 1.61
C ILE A 21 0.25 -7.50 2.60
N THR A 22 -0.41 -8.58 3.04
CA THR A 22 -1.52 -8.50 3.98
C THR A 22 -1.07 -7.98 5.35
N ASN A 23 0.11 -8.40 5.82
CA ASN A 23 0.68 -7.93 7.08
C ASN A 23 0.97 -6.42 7.02
N ILE A 24 1.60 -5.94 5.94
CA ILE A 24 1.88 -4.52 5.74
C ILE A 24 0.57 -3.69 5.77
N LEU A 25 -0.48 -4.15 5.08
CA LEU A 25 -1.77 -3.47 5.09
C LEU A 25 -2.38 -3.43 6.49
N ASN A 26 -2.32 -4.53 7.24
CA ASN A 26 -2.81 -4.58 8.61
C ASN A 26 -2.04 -3.64 9.54
N ASP A 27 -0.71 -3.58 9.43
CA ASP A 27 0.12 -2.67 10.22
C ASP A 27 -0.24 -1.21 9.91
N ILE A 28 -0.43 -0.86 8.64
CA ILE A 28 -0.88 0.48 8.23
C ILE A 28 -2.22 0.82 8.90
N GLU A 29 -3.20 -0.10 8.87
CA GLU A 29 -4.52 0.14 9.47
C GLU A 29 -4.48 0.28 10.99
N GLN A 30 -3.60 -0.48 11.66
CA GLN A 30 -3.44 -0.40 13.11
C GLN A 30 -2.74 0.89 13.56
N HIS A 31 -1.76 1.37 12.80
CA HIS A 31 -0.94 2.52 13.18
C HIS A 31 -1.49 3.87 12.68
N MET A 32 -2.21 3.90 11.56
CA MET A 32 -2.74 5.14 10.98
C MET A 32 -3.62 5.98 11.94
N PRO A 33 -4.51 5.39 12.77
CA PRO A 33 -5.30 6.14 13.74
C PRO A 33 -4.46 6.83 14.83
N LEU A 34 -3.25 6.32 15.09
CA LEU A 34 -2.34 6.83 16.12
C LEU A 34 -1.46 7.98 15.60
N MET A 35 -1.50 8.28 14.30
CA MET A 35 -0.71 9.35 13.71
C MET A 35 -1.35 10.72 14.00
N GLU A 36 -0.53 11.71 14.33
CA GLU A 36 -1.00 13.08 14.57
C GLU A 36 -0.91 13.95 13.29
N SER A 37 0.01 13.61 12.39
CA SER A 37 0.27 14.38 11.16
C SER A 37 -0.66 13.97 10.03
N GLU A 38 -1.56 14.87 9.65
CA GLU A 38 -2.47 14.68 8.49
C GLU A 38 -1.71 14.52 7.17
N LYS A 39 -0.55 15.18 7.03
CA LYS A 39 0.31 15.01 5.85
C LYS A 39 0.84 13.59 5.76
N ASP A 40 1.33 13.05 6.87
CA ASP A 40 1.92 11.71 6.89
C ASP A 40 0.84 10.64 6.73
N LYS A 41 -0.37 10.86 7.29
CA LYS A 41 -1.55 10.02 7.00
C LYS A 41 -1.90 9.99 5.52
N THR A 42 -1.88 11.15 4.85
CA THR A 42 -2.19 11.24 3.42
C THR A 42 -1.17 10.45 2.59
N GLN A 43 0.12 10.54 2.93
CA GLN A 43 1.16 9.74 2.28
C GLN A 43 1.00 8.24 2.58
N LEU A 44 0.67 7.89 3.82
CA LEU A 44 0.44 6.50 4.22
C LEU A 44 -0.80 5.89 3.53
N LEU A 45 -1.83 6.68 3.26
CA LEU A 45 -2.99 6.27 2.47
C LEU A 45 -2.59 5.93 1.02
N GLN A 46 -1.70 6.71 0.41
CA GLN A 46 -1.16 6.40 -0.92
C GLN A 46 -0.36 5.09 -0.92
N VAL A 47 0.40 4.83 0.15
CA VAL A 47 1.13 3.57 0.34
C VAL A 47 0.15 2.41 0.45
N LYS A 48 -0.90 2.59 1.26
CA LYS A 48 -1.96 1.59 1.45
C LYS A 48 -2.63 1.23 0.13
N GLU A 49 -3.04 2.23 -0.65
CA GLU A 49 -3.71 2.04 -1.93
C GLU A 49 -2.82 1.24 -2.91
N PHE A 50 -1.53 1.54 -2.97
CA PHE A 50 -0.56 0.78 -3.77
C PHE A 50 -0.52 -0.71 -3.39
N PHE A 51 -0.37 -1.02 -2.11
CA PHE A 51 -0.35 -2.43 -1.67
C PHE A 51 -1.70 -3.14 -1.84
N GLU A 52 -2.83 -2.42 -1.74
CA GLU A 52 -4.15 -2.98 -2.03
C GLU A 52 -4.33 -3.34 -3.51
N GLU A 53 -3.77 -2.53 -4.43
CA GLU A 53 -3.76 -2.82 -5.86
C GLU A 53 -2.92 -4.07 -6.17
N GLU A 54 -1.72 -4.17 -5.60
CA GLU A 54 -0.85 -5.34 -5.74
C GLU A 54 -1.51 -6.61 -5.19
N LEU A 55 -2.18 -6.52 -4.03
CA LEU A 55 -2.93 -7.64 -3.48
C LEU A 55 -4.06 -8.11 -4.40
N LYS A 56 -4.73 -7.18 -5.10
CA LYS A 56 -5.77 -7.52 -6.09
C LYS A 56 -5.17 -8.18 -7.33
N LEU A 57 -3.97 -7.79 -7.76
CA LEU A 57 -3.27 -8.45 -8.87
C LEU A 57 -2.90 -9.89 -8.52
N VAL A 58 -2.35 -10.13 -7.33
CA VAL A 58 -2.00 -11.48 -6.87
C VAL A 58 -3.24 -12.37 -6.68
N LYS A 59 -4.36 -11.81 -6.21
CA LYS A 59 -5.64 -12.54 -6.08
C LYS A 59 -6.31 -12.87 -7.41
N ARG A 60 -6.01 -12.15 -8.50
CA ARG A 60 -6.51 -12.49 -9.86
C ARG A 60 -5.74 -13.65 -10.50
N LEU A 61 -4.58 -14.01 -9.97
CA LEU A 61 -3.73 -15.09 -10.45
C LEU A 61 -4.05 -16.46 -9.83
N HIS A 62 -5.07 -16.54 -8.96
CA HIS A 62 -5.52 -17.76 -8.30
C HIS A 62 -6.94 -18.14 -8.70
#